data_AF-M4BMF7-F1
#
_entry.id   AF-M4BMF7-F1
#
_cell.length_a   1.000
_cell.length_b   1.000
_cell.length_c   1.000
_cell.angle_alpha   90.00
_cell.angle_beta   90.00
_cell.angle_gamma   90.00
#
_symmetry.space_group_name_H-M   'P 1'
#
loop_
_entity.id
_entity.type
_entity.pdbx_description
1 polymer ?
#
loop_
_entity_poly.entity_id
_entity_poly.type
_entity_poly.pdbx_seq_one_letter_code
_entity_poly.pdbx_strand_id
1 'polypeptide(L)'
;MVVQIRQSGAGPRVILNHWKDTNVNMKASDVHNIVHKADLKDLCGKKHTDDIMFHLKDKQVTNKVAVDQANHVRHLFWKPDLSKNFTRRYHDFLAIDCTDKTNTYNLPILHDLGITCTNQTISAAFGFLDGEEFHD
;
A
#
# COMPACT_ATOMS: atom_id res chain seq x y z
N MET A 1 -0.53 17.09 -17.72
CA MET A 1 -1.08 18.12 -16.82
C MET A 1 -1.86 17.54 -15.64
N VAL A 2 -2.98 16.82 -15.80
CA VAL A 2 -3.67 16.14 -14.65
C VAL A 2 -2.71 15.28 -13.81
N VAL A 3 -1.94 14.41 -14.47
CA VAL A 3 -0.96 13.53 -13.82
C VAL A 3 0.14 14.32 -13.11
N GLN A 4 0.64 15.40 -13.71
CA GLN A 4 1.67 16.27 -13.12
C GLN A 4 1.17 16.98 -11.86
N ILE A 5 -0.09 17.44 -11.85
CA ILE A 5 -0.71 18.07 -10.67
C ILE A 5 -1.00 17.02 -9.58
N ARG A 6 -1.28 15.77 -9.95
CA ARG A 6 -1.38 14.67 -8.98
C ARG A 6 -0.02 14.30 -8.38
N GLN A 7 1.03 14.25 -9.20
CA GLN A 7 2.41 13.96 -8.78
C GLN A 7 2.98 15.03 -7.84
N SER A 8 2.47 16.27 -7.87
CA SER A 8 2.80 17.30 -6.87
C SER A 8 2.03 17.16 -5.54
N GLY A 9 1.24 16.09 -5.37
CA GLY A 9 0.49 15.80 -4.15
C GLY A 9 -0.87 16.49 -4.05
N ALA A 10 -1.33 17.18 -5.09
CA ALA A 10 -2.61 17.88 -5.04
C ALA A 10 -3.81 16.91 -5.04
N GLY A 11 -4.77 17.18 -4.15
CA GLY A 11 -5.99 16.38 -4.04
C GLY A 11 -6.90 16.51 -5.28
N PRO A 12 -7.78 15.52 -5.53
CA PRO A 12 -8.67 15.49 -6.70
C PRO A 12 -9.51 16.76 -6.90
N ARG A 13 -9.92 17.39 -5.79
CA ARG A 13 -10.72 18.63 -5.81
C ARG A 13 -9.95 19.82 -6.38
N VAL A 14 -8.63 19.89 -6.12
CA VAL A 14 -7.75 20.95 -6.65
C VAL A 14 -7.56 20.77 -8.15
N ILE A 15 -7.36 19.52 -8.57
CA ILE A 15 -7.27 19.17 -10.00
C ILE A 15 -8.57 19.58 -10.71
N LEU A 16 -9.73 19.20 -10.18
CA LEU A 16 -11.02 19.55 -10.80
C LEU A 16 -11.26 21.05 -10.92
N ASN A 17 -10.93 21.82 -9.88
CA ASN A 17 -11.09 23.27 -9.92
C ASN A 17 -10.19 23.92 -10.99
N HIS A 18 -8.95 23.45 -11.12
CA HIS A 18 -8.03 23.91 -12.16
C HIS A 18 -8.58 23.69 -13.59
N TRP A 19 -9.35 22.62 -13.81
CA TRP A 19 -9.95 22.34 -15.13
C TRP A 19 -11.27 23.06 -15.38
N LYS A 20 -12.01 23.44 -14.33
CA LYS A 20 -13.18 24.32 -14.46
C LYS A 20 -12.79 25.70 -14.99
N ASP A 21 -11.64 26.21 -14.57
CA ASP A 21 -11.12 27.51 -15.00
C ASP A 21 -10.66 27.52 -16.47
N THR A 22 -10.42 26.34 -17.07
CA THR A 22 -9.98 26.19 -18.48
C THR A 22 -11.11 25.87 -19.45
N ASN A 23 -12.38 26.00 -19.02
CA ASN A 23 -13.57 25.74 -19.83
C ASN A 23 -13.70 24.28 -20.33
N VAL A 24 -13.01 23.34 -19.67
CA VAL A 24 -13.10 21.90 -19.92
C VAL A 24 -13.98 21.29 -18.85
N ASN A 25 -15.12 20.73 -19.24
CA ASN A 25 -16.06 20.13 -18.30
C ASN A 25 -15.63 18.71 -17.92
N MET A 26 -14.64 18.62 -17.02
CA MET A 26 -14.06 17.38 -16.53
C MET A 26 -14.74 16.89 -15.26
N LYS A 27 -15.22 15.64 -15.24
CA LYS A 27 -15.81 15.03 -14.03
C LYS A 27 -14.73 14.42 -13.14
N ALA A 28 -15.05 14.20 -11.87
CA ALA A 28 -14.17 13.51 -10.93
C ALA A 28 -13.78 12.10 -11.42
N SER A 29 -14.69 11.41 -12.10
CA SER A 29 -14.46 10.12 -12.76
C SER A 29 -13.39 10.20 -13.84
N ASP A 30 -13.33 11.32 -14.58
CA ASP A 30 -12.37 11.49 -15.67
C ASP A 30 -10.96 11.70 -15.10
N VAL A 31 -10.84 12.51 -14.03
CA VAL A 31 -9.58 12.66 -13.27
C VAL A 31 -9.12 11.30 -12.75
N HIS A 32 -10.02 10.52 -12.14
CA HIS A 32 -9.71 9.18 -11.64
C HIS A 32 -9.21 8.26 -12.75
N ASN A 33 -9.91 8.23 -13.89
CA ASN A 33 -9.55 7.38 -15.03
C ASN A 33 -8.21 7.80 -15.67
N ILE A 34 -7.93 9.09 -15.75
CA ILE A 34 -6.68 9.62 -16.29
C ILE A 34 -5.51 9.28 -15.36
N VAL A 35 -5.67 9.47 -14.05
CA VAL A 35 -4.65 9.11 -13.05
C VAL A 35 -4.44 7.60 -13.05
N HIS A 36 -5.51 6.80 -13.00
CA HIS A 36 -5.42 5.35 -13.02
C HIS A 36 -4.71 4.81 -14.27
N LYS A 37 -5.01 5.36 -15.47
CA LYS A 37 -4.29 5.00 -16.71
C LYS A 37 -2.82 5.43 -16.68
N ALA A 38 -2.47 6.51 -15.99
CA ALA A 38 -1.10 6.96 -15.84
C ALA A 38 -0.34 6.06 -14.86
N ASP A 39 -0.93 5.74 -13.71
CA ASP A 39 -0.37 4.81 -12.73
C ASP A 39 -0.11 3.44 -13.37
N LEU A 40 -1.07 2.92 -14.16
CA LEU A 40 -0.90 1.67 -14.93
C LEU A 40 0.23 1.74 -15.96
N LYS A 41 0.49 2.91 -16.54
CA LYS A 41 1.62 3.12 -17.47
C LYS A 41 2.95 3.23 -16.72
N ASP A 42 2.98 3.92 -15.58
CA ASP A 42 4.16 4.05 -14.72
C ASP A 42 4.58 2.70 -14.12
N LEU A 43 3.60 1.82 -13.89
CA LEU A 43 3.83 0.42 -13.53
C LEU A 43 4.47 -0.40 -14.67
N CYS A 44 4.61 0.13 -15.89
CA CYS A 44 5.16 -0.59 -17.06
C CYS A 44 4.53 -1.98 -17.26
N GLY A 45 3.24 -2.14 -16.92
CA GLY A 45 2.53 -3.42 -16.98
C GLY A 45 2.86 -4.42 -15.86
N LYS A 46 3.66 -4.04 -14.86
CA LYS A 46 3.90 -4.82 -13.64
C LYS A 46 2.67 -4.77 -12.72
N LYS A 47 2.30 -5.89 -12.10
CA LYS A 47 1.24 -5.89 -11.08
C LYS A 47 1.75 -5.09 -9.88
N HIS A 48 0.89 -4.39 -9.13
CA HIS A 48 1.30 -3.63 -7.93
C HIS A 48 2.16 -4.47 -6.97
N THR A 49 1.93 -5.78 -6.94
CA THR A 49 2.70 -6.72 -6.15
C THR A 49 4.15 -6.88 -6.64
N ASP A 50 4.40 -6.86 -7.95
CA ASP A 50 5.75 -6.97 -8.50
C ASP A 50 6.59 -5.73 -8.15
N ASP A 51 5.97 -4.54 -8.12
CA ASP A 51 6.63 -3.30 -7.74
C ASP A 51 7.00 -3.30 -6.25
N ILE A 52 6.07 -3.74 -5.39
CA ILE A 52 6.36 -3.93 -3.95
C ILE A 52 7.49 -4.95 -3.78
N MET A 53 7.44 -6.09 -4.47
CA MET A 53 8.50 -7.10 -4.38
C MET A 53 9.86 -6.56 -4.84
N PHE A 54 9.88 -5.75 -5.90
CA PHE A 54 11.10 -5.07 -6.34
C PHE A 54 11.62 -4.11 -5.26
N HIS A 55 10.75 -3.28 -4.68
CA HIS A 55 11.11 -2.35 -3.62
C HIS A 55 11.66 -3.06 -2.37
N LEU A 56 11.00 -4.14 -1.93
CA LEU A 56 11.45 -4.94 -0.79
C LEU A 56 12.83 -5.56 -1.04
N LYS A 57 13.11 -5.98 -2.28
CA LYS A 57 14.42 -6.50 -2.69
C LYS A 57 15.48 -5.40 -2.77
N ASP A 58 15.18 -4.27 -3.40
CA ASP A 58 16.08 -3.10 -3.51
C ASP A 58 16.52 -2.61 -2.13
N LYS A 59 15.57 -2.47 -1.21
CA LYS A 59 15.80 -1.99 0.16
C LYS A 59 16.28 -3.07 1.12
N GLN A 60 16.46 -4.32 0.67
CA GLN A 60 16.85 -5.46 1.51
C GLN A 60 15.95 -5.61 2.76
N VAL A 61 14.67 -5.29 2.60
CA VAL A 61 13.68 -5.36 3.66
C VAL A 61 13.40 -6.83 3.96
N THR A 62 13.39 -7.19 5.25
CA THR A 62 13.08 -8.56 5.65
C THR A 62 11.63 -8.86 5.28
N ASN A 63 11.43 -9.87 4.45
CA ASN A 63 10.13 -10.28 3.96
C ASN A 63 10.00 -11.80 3.84
N LYS A 64 8.76 -12.29 3.85
CA LYS A 64 8.38 -13.65 3.48
C LYS A 64 7.25 -13.58 2.46
N VAL A 65 7.44 -14.26 1.34
CA VAL A 65 6.45 -14.33 0.27
C VAL A 65 6.07 -15.78 -0.01
N ALA A 66 4.79 -16.04 -0.22
CA ALA A 66 4.27 -17.29 -0.74
C ALA A 66 3.55 -17.00 -2.06
N VAL A 67 3.89 -17.76 -3.10
CA VAL A 67 3.29 -17.65 -4.44
C VAL A 67 2.62 -18.96 -4.82
N ASP A 68 1.59 -18.89 -5.67
CA ASP A 68 0.95 -20.07 -6.25
C ASP A 68 1.69 -20.61 -7.48
N GLN A 69 1.15 -21.67 -8.09
CA GLN A 69 1.71 -22.29 -9.30
C GLN A 69 1.76 -21.35 -10.52
N ALA A 70 0.96 -20.28 -10.51
CA ALA A 70 0.92 -19.26 -11.54
C ALA A 70 1.75 -18.00 -11.17
N ASN A 71 2.59 -18.08 -10.12
CA ASN A 71 3.37 -16.97 -9.56
C ASN A 71 2.53 -15.79 -9.04
N HIS A 72 1.28 -16.01 -8.64
CA HIS A 72 0.51 -15.01 -7.91
C HIS A 72 0.85 -15.03 -6.43
N VAL A 73 1.08 -13.86 -5.85
CA VAL A 73 1.29 -13.72 -4.41
C VAL A 73 0.01 -14.07 -3.67
N ARG A 74 0.12 -15.05 -2.78
CA ARG A 74 -0.93 -15.43 -1.83
C ARG A 74 -0.71 -14.81 -0.46
N HIS A 75 0.53 -14.84 0.00
CA HIS A 75 0.91 -14.20 1.26
C HIS A 75 2.18 -13.39 1.08
N LEU A 76 2.20 -12.20 1.65
CA LEU A 76 3.40 -11.37 1.69
C LEU A 76 3.48 -10.69 3.04
N PHE A 77 4.49 -11.01 3.82
CA PHE A 77 4.79 -10.31 5.07
C PHE A 77 6.10 -9.56 4.94
N TRP A 78 6.16 -8.33 5.43
CA TRP A 78 7.41 -7.59 5.47
C TRP A 78 7.51 -6.70 6.70
N LYS A 79 8.76 -6.46 7.08
CA LYS A 79 9.10 -5.73 8.29
C LYS A 79 9.95 -4.50 7.96
N PRO A 80 9.42 -3.28 8.12
CA PRO A 80 10.20 -2.05 7.86
C PRO A 80 11.48 -2.00 8.70
N ASP A 81 12.58 -1.47 8.18
CA ASP A 81 13.86 -1.48 8.91
C ASP A 81 13.81 -0.75 10.25
N LEU A 82 13.05 0.35 10.34
CA LEU A 82 12.85 1.09 11.58
C LEU A 82 12.28 0.18 12.69
N SER A 83 11.36 -0.71 12.33
CA SER A 83 10.76 -1.65 13.29
C SER A 83 11.76 -2.67 13.83
N LYS A 84 12.81 -3.06 13.08
CA LYS A 84 13.81 -4.04 13.55
C LYS A 84 14.49 -3.58 14.85
N ASN A 85 14.83 -2.30 14.93
CA ASN A 85 15.45 -1.72 16.12
C ASN A 85 14.44 -1.56 17.26
N PHE A 86 13.19 -1.23 16.94
CA PHE A 86 12.15 -1.05 17.95
C PHE A 86 11.72 -2.38 18.58
N THR A 87 11.44 -3.43 17.81
CA THR A 87 11.01 -4.72 18.38
C THR A 87 12.11 -5.42 19.19
N ARG A 88 13.39 -5.03 19.01
CA ARG A 88 14.50 -5.48 19.87
C ARG A 88 14.63 -4.69 21.15
N ARG A 89 14.07 -3.47 21.21
CA ARG A 89 14.21 -2.55 22.35
C ARG A 89 12.95 -2.47 23.20
N TYR A 90 11.80 -2.77 22.60
CA TYR A 90 10.49 -2.77 23.24
C TYR A 90 9.78 -4.07 22.84
N HIS A 91 9.63 -4.99 23.80
CA HIS A 91 9.06 -6.32 23.59
C HIS A 91 7.59 -6.42 24.00
N ASP A 92 7.05 -5.40 24.65
CA ASP A 92 5.87 -5.57 25.52
C ASP A 92 4.52 -5.28 24.85
N PHE A 93 4.49 -4.62 23.69
CA PHE A 93 3.22 -4.24 23.06
C PHE A 93 3.25 -4.40 21.53
N LEU A 94 2.53 -5.42 21.06
CA LEU A 94 2.21 -5.66 19.66
C LEU A 94 0.68 -5.63 19.50
N ALA A 95 0.16 -4.60 18.84
CA ALA A 95 -1.24 -4.47 18.51
C ALA A 95 -1.42 -4.85 17.04
N ILE A 96 -1.99 -6.03 16.80
CA ILE A 96 -2.33 -6.47 15.46
C ILE A 96 -3.73 -5.95 15.16
N ASP A 97 -3.82 -4.97 14.26
CA ASP A 97 -5.11 -4.47 13.79
C ASP A 97 -5.36 -4.98 12.37
N CYS A 98 -6.43 -5.75 12.21
CA CYS A 98 -6.97 -6.18 10.93
C CYS A 98 -8.19 -5.30 10.62
N THR A 99 -8.04 -3.97 10.54
CA THR A 99 -9.21 -3.12 10.21
C THR A 99 -9.47 -3.15 8.72
N ASP A 100 -10.36 -4.04 8.28
CA ASP A 100 -11.20 -4.02 7.07
C ASP A 100 -10.58 -3.48 5.76
N LYS A 101 -9.24 -3.53 5.64
CA LYS A 101 -8.51 -3.01 4.49
C LYS A 101 -8.12 -4.18 3.62
N THR A 102 -8.63 -4.19 2.41
CA THR A 102 -8.19 -5.10 1.36
C THR A 102 -7.37 -4.33 0.33
N ASN A 103 -6.44 -5.02 -0.33
CA ASN A 103 -5.75 -4.44 -1.49
C ASN A 103 -6.63 -4.53 -2.75
N THR A 104 -6.18 -3.99 -3.88
CA THR A 104 -6.88 -4.04 -5.19
C THR A 104 -7.18 -5.47 -5.69
N TYR A 105 -6.55 -6.48 -5.09
CA TYR A 105 -6.76 -7.90 -5.37
C TYR A 105 -7.60 -8.60 -4.27
N ASN A 106 -8.27 -7.86 -3.40
CA ASN A 106 -9.09 -8.34 -2.30
C ASN A 106 -8.34 -9.16 -1.23
N LEU A 107 -7.01 -9.06 -1.14
CA LEU A 107 -6.26 -9.69 -0.04
C LEU A 107 -6.38 -8.81 1.21
N PRO A 108 -6.81 -9.34 2.36
CA PRO A 108 -6.74 -8.65 3.64
C PRO A 108 -5.34 -8.12 3.92
N ILE A 109 -5.28 -6.86 4.37
CA ILE A 109 -4.06 -6.19 4.78
C ILE A 109 -3.96 -6.28 6.29
N LEU A 110 -2.95 -7.02 6.75
CA LEU A 110 -2.53 -7.04 8.14
C LEU A 110 -1.65 -5.82 8.41
N HIS A 111 -2.00 -5.01 9.40
CA HIS A 111 -1.13 -3.94 9.89
C HIS A 111 -0.80 -4.19 11.36
N ASP A 112 0.46 -4.56 11.57
CA ASP A 112 0.98 -4.77 12.90
C ASP A 112 1.58 -3.46 13.45
N LEU A 113 1.09 -3.02 14.60
CA LEU A 113 1.44 -1.77 15.27
C LEU A 113 2.20 -2.06 16.56
N GLY A 114 3.37 -1.45 16.72
CA GLY A 114 4.09 -1.41 17.99
C GLY A 114 3.73 -0.16 18.80
N ILE A 115 3.64 -0.28 20.12
CA ILE A 115 3.49 0.86 21.03
C ILE A 115 4.80 1.08 21.80
N THR A 116 5.30 2.31 21.80
CA THR A 116 6.55 2.68 22.50
C THR A 116 6.29 3.02 23.97
N CYS A 117 7.35 3.09 24.77
CA CYS A 117 7.28 3.59 26.16
C CYS A 117 6.83 5.05 26.29
N THR A 118 6.81 5.81 25.19
CA THR A 118 6.27 7.18 25.11
C THR A 118 4.82 7.20 24.61
N ASN A 119 4.15 6.05 24.58
CA ASN A 119 2.78 5.88 24.08
C ASN A 119 2.59 6.32 22.62
N GLN A 120 3.63 6.19 21.80
CA GLN A 120 3.57 6.44 20.36
C GLN A 120 3.38 5.13 19.61
N THR A 121 2.63 5.17 18.51
CA THR A 121 2.41 4.02 17.65
C THR A 121 3.41 4.02 16.49
N ILE A 122 4.00 2.86 16.20
CA ILE A 122 4.88 2.64 15.06
C ILE A 122 4.38 1.45 14.23
N SER A 123 4.65 1.44 12.93
CA SER A 123 4.39 0.25 12.11
C SER A 123 5.46 -0.81 12.37
N ALA A 124 5.07 -1.91 12.98
CA ALA A 124 5.94 -3.03 13.32
C ALA A 124 6.12 -3.98 12.12
N ALA A 125 5.03 -4.33 11.44
CA ALA A 125 5.05 -5.16 10.25
C ALA A 125 3.79 -4.94 9.40
N PHE A 126 3.82 -5.46 8.19
CA PHE A 126 2.68 -5.49 7.29
C PHE A 126 2.54 -6.87 6.68
N GLY A 127 1.31 -7.24 6.32
CA GLY A 127 0.98 -8.50 5.66
C GLY A 127 -0.10 -8.36 4.61
N PHE A 128 0.02 -9.12 3.52
CA PHE A 128 -1.11 -9.51 2.68
C PHE A 128 -1.41 -10.98 2.97
N LEU A 129 -2.68 -11.28 3.22
CA LEU A 129 -3.15 -12.62 3.53
C LEU A 129 -4.05 -13.13 2.39
N ASP A 130 -3.90 -14.40 2.01
CA ASP A 130 -5.00 -15.15 1.37
C ASP A 130 -6.13 -15.24 2.39
N GLY A 131 -7.38 -15.20 1.94
CA GLY A 131 -8.56 -15.02 2.78
C GLY A 131 -8.58 -15.94 4.00
N GLU A 132 -9.16 -15.48 5.11
CA GLU A 132 -9.37 -16.32 6.29
C GLU A 132 -10.28 -17.50 5.90
N GLU A 133 -9.77 -18.73 5.95
CA GLU A 133 -10.62 -19.92 5.94
C GLU A 133 -11.17 -20.09 7.36
N PHE A 134 -12.46 -19.79 7.53
CA PHE A 134 -13.20 -20.21 8.72
C PHE A 134 -13.29 -21.75 8.68
N HIS A 135 -12.55 -22.40 9.57
CA HIS A 135 -12.80 -23.80 9.89
C HIS A 135 -13.94 -23.86 10.92
N ASP A 136 -15.08 -24.40 10.50
CA ASP A 136 -16.21 -24.78 11.36
C ASP A 136 -15.83 -25.91 12.35
#